data_AF-A0A962BK81-F1
#
_entry.id   AF-A0A962BK81-F1
#
_cell.length_a   1.000
_cell.length_b   1.000
_cell.length_c   1.000
_cell.angle_alpha   90.00
_cell.angle_beta   90.00
_cell.angle_gamma   90.00
#
_symmetry.space_group_name_H-M   'P 1'
#
loop_
_entity.id
_entity.type
_entity.pdbx_description
1 polymer ?
#
loop_
_entity_poly.entity_id
_entity_poly.type
_entity_poly.pdbx_seq_one_letter_code
_entity_poly.pdbx_strand_id
1 'polypeptide(L)' 'MSSVPAISQPVSRPSSLDRDDLLAIGRGEWFGPGNARLPLPPMLMFDRITHIDGDGGAHGLGRIEAELD' A
#
# COMPACT_ATOMS: atom_id res chain seq x y z
N MET A 1 -23.98 27.42 -3.04
CA MET A 1 -23.49 26.65 -4.20
C MET A 1 -22.33 25.81 -3.71
N SER A 2 -22.65 24.56 -3.31
CA SER A 2 -21.70 23.66 -2.66
C SER A 2 -20.97 22.85 -3.73
N SER A 3 -19.69 23.15 -3.93
CA SER A 3 -18.82 22.38 -4.80
C SER A 3 -18.36 21.16 -4.01
N VAL A 4 -19.01 20.01 -4.24
CA VAL A 4 -18.50 18.71 -3.81
C VAL A 4 -17.09 18.56 -4.41
N PRO A 5 -16.02 18.32 -3.63
CA PRO A 5 -14.71 18.13 -4.20
C PRO A 5 -14.73 16.84 -5.03
N ALA A 6 -14.27 16.94 -6.27
CA ALA A 6 -14.13 15.83 -7.19
C ALA A 6 -13.29 14.71 -6.56
N ILE A 7 -13.75 13.47 -6.70
CA ILE A 7 -13.01 12.26 -6.29
C ILE A 7 -11.67 12.29 -7.05
N SER A 8 -10.61 12.60 -6.31
CA SER A 8 -9.28 12.88 -6.83
C SER A 8 -8.65 11.60 -7.35
N GLN A 9 -8.51 11.51 -8.69
CA GLN A 9 -7.60 10.66 -9.50
C GLN A 9 -7.56 9.15 -9.18
N PRO A 10 -7.53 8.25 -10.20
CA PRO A 10 -7.23 6.85 -9.92
C PRO A 10 -5.81 6.78 -9.34
N VAL A 11 -5.70 6.54 -8.03
CA VAL A 11 -4.43 6.22 -7.39
C VAL A 11 -3.89 4.99 -8.13
N SER A 12 -2.80 5.18 -8.88
CA SER A 12 -2.10 4.08 -9.52
C SER A 12 -1.79 3.06 -8.44
N ARG A 13 -2.35 1.84 -8.56
CA ARG A 13 -2.09 0.77 -7.62
C ARG A 13 -0.76 0.15 -8.00
N PRO A 14 0.32 0.37 -7.22
CA PRO A 14 1.60 -0.19 -7.56
C PRO A 14 1.53 -1.71 -7.46
N SER A 15 2.21 -2.41 -8.36
CA SER A 15 2.34 -3.87 -8.34
C SER A 15 3.52 -4.35 -7.50
N SER A 16 4.34 -3.44 -6.95
CA SER A 16 5.47 -3.70 -6.04
C SER A 16 5.78 -2.43 -5.24
N LEU A 17 6.39 -2.58 -4.07
CA LEU A 17 6.75 -1.50 -3.14
C LEU A 17 8.14 -1.75 -2.57
N ASP A 18 9.01 -0.75 -2.62
CA ASP A 18 10.33 -0.81 -2.00
C ASP A 18 10.30 -0.38 -0.52
N ARG A 19 11.46 -0.43 0.14
CA ARG A 19 11.54 -0.10 1.57
C ARG A 19 11.08 1.32 1.89
N ASP A 20 11.41 2.28 1.04
CA ASP A 20 11.11 3.68 1.28
C ASP A 20 9.61 3.94 1.11
N ASP A 21 8.97 3.26 0.15
CA ASP A 21 7.52 3.25 -0.01
C ASP A 21 6.82 2.71 1.25
N LEU A 22 7.28 1.58 1.80
CA LEU A 22 6.70 0.99 3.01
C LEU A 22 6.81 1.93 4.21
N LEU A 23 7.95 2.61 4.35
CA LEU A 23 8.16 3.59 5.41
C LEU A 23 7.27 4.83 5.21
N ALA A 24 7.07 5.29 3.98
CA ALA A 24 6.15 6.39 3.66
C ALA A 24 4.70 6.04 4.00
N ILE A 25 4.28 4.79 3.73
CA ILE A 25 2.97 4.26 4.14
C ILE A 25 2.87 4.22 5.67
N GLY A 26 3.92 3.77 6.37
CA GLY A 26 3.95 3.75 7.84
C GLY A 26 3.85 5.14 8.47
N ARG A 27 4.45 6.16 7.84
CA ARG A 27 4.33 7.57 8.25
C ARG A 27 2.98 8.20 7.88
N GLY A 28 2.21 7.55 7.01
CA GLY A 28 0.91 8.03 6.54
C GLY A 28 1.00 9.09 5.44
N GLU A 29 2.10 9.11 4.68
CA GLU A 29 2.39 10.08 3.62
C GLU A 29 1.65 9.76 2.31
N TRP A 30 1.18 8.52 2.15
CA TRP A 30 0.58 8.04 0.90
C TRP A 30 -0.92 8.22 0.80
N PHE A 31 -1.67 7.78 1.81
CA PHE A 31 -3.12 7.69 1.71
C PHE A 31 -3.84 8.87 2.40
N GLY A 32 -3.12 9.82 2.99
CA GLY A 32 -3.74 10.91 3.74
C GLY A 32 -4.32 10.48 5.09
N PRO A 33 -4.90 11.42 5.85
CA PRO A 33 -5.33 11.17 7.23
C PRO A 33 -6.51 10.18 7.29
N GLY A 34 -6.44 9.23 8.23
CA GLY A 34 -7.51 8.25 8.49
C GLY A 34 -7.41 6.95 7.70
N ASN A 35 -6.47 6.83 6.78
CA ASN A 35 -6.25 5.60 6.01
C ASN A 35 -5.24 4.64 6.68
N ALA A 36 -5.22 3.40 6.18
CA ALA A 36 -4.37 2.34 6.70
C ALA A 36 -2.88 2.74 6.67
N ARG A 37 -2.15 2.30 7.69
CA ARG A 37 -0.71 2.51 7.83
C ARG A 37 -0.05 1.19 8.16
N LEU A 38 1.18 1.02 7.69
CA LEU A 38 2.02 -0.07 8.12
C LEU A 38 2.62 0.25 9.49
N PRO A 39 2.95 -0.77 10.30
CA PRO A 39 3.80 -0.58 11.46
C PRO A 39 5.16 0.00 11.03
N LEU A 40 5.74 0.86 11.86
CA LEU A 40 7.12 1.30 11.70
C LEU A 40 8.09 0.31 12.38
N PRO A 41 9.38 0.31 12.02
CA PRO A 41 10.40 -0.43 12.77
C PRO A 41 10.35 -0.14 14.28
N PRO A 42 10.57 -1.15 15.15
CA PRO A 42 10.99 -2.52 14.85
C PRO A 42 9.84 -3.49 14.49
N MET A 43 8.60 -3.00 14.34
CA MET A 43 7.44 -3.85 14.05
C MET A 43 7.13 -4.01 12.54
N LEU A 44 7.89 -3.36 11.67
CA LEU A 44 7.81 -3.55 10.23
C LEU A 44 8.50 -4.88 9.86
N MET A 45 7.71 -5.88 9.46
CA MET A 45 8.15 -7.28 9.31
C MET A 45 8.50 -7.70 7.88
N PHE A 46 8.69 -6.76 6.97
CA PHE A 46 9.16 -7.00 5.60
C PHE A 46 9.84 -5.74 5.07
N ASP A 47 10.79 -5.93 4.17
CA ASP A 47 11.59 -4.86 3.59
C ASP A 47 11.07 -4.39 2.23
N ARG A 48 10.35 -5.28 1.53
CA ARG A 48 9.75 -4.99 0.22
C ARG A 48 8.54 -5.86 -0.05
N ILE A 49 7.64 -5.37 -0.90
CA ILE A 49 6.57 -6.13 -1.51
C ILE A 49 6.93 -6.30 -2.99
N THR A 50 7.22 -7.53 -3.42
CA THR A 50 7.68 -7.82 -4.78
C THR A 50 6.52 -7.98 -5.76
N HIS A 51 5.32 -8.30 -5.28
CA HIS A 51 4.15 -8.49 -6.12
C HIS A 51 2.84 -8.14 -5.38
N ILE A 52 1.96 -7.41 -6.05
CA ILE A 52 0.58 -7.10 -5.64
C ILE A 52 -0.31 -7.32 -6.85
N ASP A 53 -1.30 -8.20 -6.72
CA ASP A 53 -2.27 -8.47 -7.77
C ASP A 53 -3.70 -8.62 -7.22
N GLY A 54 -4.68 -8.19 -8.01
CA GLY A 54 -6.11 -8.30 -7.71
C GLY A 54 -6.70 -9.66 -8.05
N ASP A 55 -5.99 -10.46 -8.84
CA ASP A 55 -6.32 -11.82 -9.21
C ASP A 55 -5.25 -12.84 -8.77
N GLY A 56 -5.50 -14.11 -9.02
CA GLY A 56 -4.64 -15.21 -8.55
C GLY A 56 -4.80 -15.50 -7.05
N GLY A 57 -3.74 -16.05 -6.45
CA GLY A 57 -3.79 -16.60 -5.08
C GLY A 57 -4.56 -17.92 -4.98
N ALA A 58 -4.59 -18.51 -3.79
CA ALA A 58 -5.19 -19.84 -3.57
C ALA A 58 -6.70 -19.91 -3.89
N HIS A 59 -7.38 -18.76 -3.86
CA HIS A 59 -8.82 -18.65 -4.10
C HIS A 59 -9.18 -17.80 -5.32
N GLY A 60 -8.21 -17.30 -6.09
CA GLY A 60 -8.48 -16.45 -7.26
C GLY A 60 -8.96 -15.04 -6.93
N LEU A 61 -8.75 -14.54 -5.70
CA LEU A 61 -9.26 -13.26 -5.21
C LEU A 61 -8.14 -12.24 -4.88
N GLY A 62 -6.92 -12.49 -5.37
CA GLY A 62 -5.77 -11.62 -5.19
C GLY A 62 -4.61 -12.27 -4.43
N ARG A 63 -3.43 -11.69 -4.57
CA ARG A 63 -2.19 -12.18 -3.97
C ARG A 63 -1.22 -11.04 -3.69
N ILE A 64 -0.46 -11.17 -2.60
CA ILE A 64 0.66 -10.29 -2.25
C ILE A 64 1.87 -11.16 -1.90
N GLU A 65 3.05 -10.79 -2.39
CA GLU A 65 4.33 -11.41 -2.06
C GLU A 65 5.28 -10.38 -1.45
N ALA A 66 5.91 -10.72 -0.32
CA ALA A 66 6.81 -9.84 0.41
C ALA A 66 8.06 -10.59 0.88
N GLU A 67 9.16 -9.86 1.04
CA GLU A 67 10.45 -10.38 1.47
C GLU A 67 10.98 -9.59 2.67
N LEU A 68 11.71 -10.27 3.56
CA LEU A 68 12.42 -9.72 4.71
C LEU A 68 13.86 -10.22 4.62
N ASP A 69 14.83 -9.32 4.66
CA ASP A 69 16.27 -9.60 4.61
C ASP A 69 16.90 -9.69 6.02
#